data_AF-A0A348Z0P7-F1
#
_entry.id   AF-A0A348Z0P7-F1
#
_cell.length_a   1.000
_cell.length_b   1.000
_cell.length_c   1.000
_cell.angle_alpha   90.00
_cell.angle_beta   90.00
_cell.angle_gamma   90.00
#
_symmetry.space_group_name_H-M   'P 1'
#
loop_
_entity.id
_entity.type
_entity.pdbx_description
1 polymer ?
#
loop_
_entity_poly.entity_id
_entity_poly.type
_entity_poly.pdbx_seq_one_letter_code
_entity_poly.pdbx_strand_id
1 'polypeptide(L)'
;REYMNKNEIKGSFASGGITGYIVDMFEEGLFQSLLDVQCFDLKAVESCAKNEKHITMSASMYGNAHNKGAVVNNLDIVILGATEIDTNFNVNVTTASDGTIMGGSGGHADTAAGSK
;
A
#
# COMPACT_ATOMS: atom_id res chain seq x y z
N ARG A 1 -0.40 -7.14 -14.29
CA ARG A 1 -0.41 -6.31 -15.53
C ARG A 1 -1.16 -7.02 -16.66
N GLU A 2 -0.66 -8.15 -17.16
CA GLU A 2 -1.29 -8.89 -18.27
C GLU A 2 -2.78 -9.16 -18.08
N TYR A 3 -3.19 -9.67 -16.91
CA TYR A 3 -4.59 -9.92 -16.60
C TYR A 3 -5.46 -8.65 -16.67
N MET A 4 -4.97 -7.52 -16.12
CA MET A 4 -5.70 -6.26 -16.16
C MET A 4 -5.83 -5.74 -17.59
N ASN A 5 -4.75 -5.78 -18.37
CA ASN A 5 -4.76 -5.38 -19.77
C ASN A 5 -5.72 -6.23 -20.61
N LYS A 6 -5.65 -7.56 -20.47
CA LYS A 6 -6.49 -8.51 -21.21
C LYS A 6 -7.99 -8.33 -20.92
N ASN A 7 -8.33 -7.96 -19.70
CA ASN A 7 -9.72 -7.80 -19.26
C ASN A 7 -10.17 -6.33 -19.19
N GLU A 8 -9.34 -5.40 -19.70
CA GLU A 8 -9.61 -3.96 -19.69
C GLU A 8 -9.93 -3.39 -18.28
N ILE A 9 -9.31 -3.96 -17.24
CA ILE A 9 -9.50 -3.57 -15.85
C ILE A 9 -8.55 -2.42 -15.52
N LYS A 10 -9.09 -1.35 -14.92
CA LYS A 10 -8.32 -0.21 -14.41
C LYS A 10 -8.69 0.06 -12.96
N GLY A 11 -7.67 0.17 -12.12
CA GLY A 11 -7.85 0.61 -10.73
C GLY A 11 -8.06 2.12 -10.66
N SER A 12 -8.90 2.57 -9.74
CA SER A 12 -9.07 4.01 -9.47
C SER A 12 -7.79 4.60 -8.89
N PHE A 13 -7.18 3.94 -7.91
CA PHE A 13 -5.90 4.35 -7.35
C PHE A 13 -5.09 3.15 -6.83
N ALA A 14 -3.78 3.35 -6.67
CA ALA A 14 -2.95 2.52 -5.81
C ALA A 14 -2.43 3.38 -4.64
N SER A 15 -2.27 2.78 -3.46
CA SER A 15 -1.88 3.51 -2.26
C SER A 15 -1.01 2.67 -1.32
N GLY A 16 -0.32 3.36 -0.41
CA GLY A 16 0.65 2.79 0.51
C GLY A 16 2.00 3.46 0.28
N GLY A 17 3.06 2.69 0.44
CA GLY A 17 4.35 3.14 -0.05
C GLY A 17 4.55 2.72 -1.51
N ILE A 18 4.82 3.70 -2.36
CA ILE A 18 4.89 3.50 -3.80
C ILE A 18 6.28 3.05 -4.21
N THR A 19 6.32 2.03 -5.08
CA THR A 19 7.53 1.54 -5.75
C THR A 19 7.51 1.92 -7.23
N GLY A 20 8.67 1.88 -7.88
CA GLY A 20 8.81 2.06 -9.32
C GLY A 20 7.97 1.08 -10.14
N TYR A 21 7.68 -0.11 -9.61
CA TYR A 21 6.79 -1.08 -10.25
C TYR A 21 5.32 -0.59 -10.29
N ILE A 22 4.85 0.05 -9.21
CA ILE A 22 3.52 0.67 -9.17
C ILE A 22 3.48 1.91 -10.05
N VAL A 23 4.55 2.71 -10.08
CA VAL A 23 4.70 3.83 -11.02
C VAL A 23 4.56 3.38 -12.46
N ASP A 24 5.24 2.30 -12.87
CA ASP A 24 5.10 1.74 -14.21
C ASP A 24 3.66 1.36 -14.54
N MET A 25 2.95 0.72 -13.59
CA MET A 25 1.55 0.37 -13.79
C MET A 25 0.66 1.61 -13.96
N PHE A 26 0.96 2.67 -13.22
CA PHE A 26 0.27 3.96 -13.35
C PHE A 26 0.56 4.61 -14.71
N GLU A 27 1.82 4.64 -15.16
CA GLU A 27 2.23 5.19 -16.46
C GLU A 27 1.66 4.39 -17.64
N GLU A 28 1.50 3.07 -17.48
CA GLU A 28 0.79 2.19 -18.42
C GLU A 28 -0.74 2.40 -18.41
N GLY A 29 -1.28 3.23 -17.52
CA GLY A 29 -2.71 3.53 -17.41
C GLY A 29 -3.54 2.44 -16.72
N LEU A 30 -2.90 1.55 -15.96
CA LEU A 30 -3.58 0.52 -15.15
C LEU A 30 -4.17 1.09 -13.85
N PHE A 31 -3.64 2.22 -13.37
CA PHE A 31 -4.18 3.00 -12.26
C PHE A 31 -4.38 4.46 -12.67
N GLN A 32 -5.43 5.11 -12.18
CA GLN A 32 -5.71 6.52 -12.52
C GLN A 32 -4.96 7.52 -11.64
N SER A 33 -4.64 7.16 -10.40
CA SER A 33 -3.84 7.96 -9.47
C SER A 33 -3.04 7.09 -8.50
N LEU A 34 -2.05 7.72 -7.85
CA LEU A 34 -1.27 7.14 -6.76
C LEU A 34 -1.46 8.02 -5.53
N LEU A 35 -1.75 7.40 -4.38
CA LEU A 35 -1.83 8.07 -3.07
C LEU A 35 -0.68 7.57 -2.21
N ASP A 36 0.38 8.36 -2.10
CA ASP A 36 1.68 7.93 -1.57
C ASP A 36 1.95 8.51 -0.18
N VAL A 37 2.14 7.62 0.80
CA VAL A 37 2.62 8.02 2.14
C VAL A 37 4.13 7.88 2.28
N GLN A 38 4.77 7.09 1.41
CA GLN A 38 6.21 6.78 1.45
C GLN A 38 6.72 6.24 0.10
N CYS A 39 7.59 6.98 -0.58
CA CYS A 39 8.33 6.40 -1.71
C CYS A 39 9.33 5.33 -1.22
N PHE A 40 9.31 4.14 -1.81
CA PHE A 40 10.25 3.06 -1.49
C PHE A 40 11.50 3.02 -2.38
N ASP A 41 11.50 3.73 -3.50
CA ASP A 41 12.66 3.84 -4.40
C ASP A 41 12.72 5.19 -5.12
N LEU A 42 13.85 5.46 -5.77
CA LEU A 42 14.11 6.73 -6.46
C LEU A 42 13.14 6.97 -7.62
N LYS A 43 12.63 5.92 -8.27
CA LYS A 43 11.66 6.07 -9.35
C LYS A 43 10.31 6.57 -8.82
N ALA A 44 9.86 6.06 -7.67
CA ALA A 44 8.70 6.60 -6.97
C ALA A 44 8.90 8.07 -6.58
N VAL A 45 10.09 8.43 -6.04
CA VAL A 45 10.43 9.82 -5.71
C VAL A 45 10.35 10.73 -6.94
N GLU A 46 10.95 10.31 -8.06
CA GLU A 46 10.90 11.09 -9.30
C GLU A 46 9.48 11.23 -9.85
N SER A 47 8.70 10.14 -9.82
CA SER A 47 7.31 10.15 -10.27
C SER A 47 6.47 11.10 -9.43
N CYS A 48 6.63 11.06 -8.11
CA CYS A 48 5.97 11.96 -7.18
C CYS A 48 6.27 13.45 -7.49
N ALA A 49 7.48 13.76 -7.94
CA ALA A 49 7.85 15.12 -8.30
C ALA A 49 7.30 15.59 -9.67
N LYS A 50 7.03 14.65 -10.59
CA LYS A 50 6.71 14.96 -12.01
C LYS A 50 5.23 14.76 -12.35
N ASN A 51 4.53 13.84 -11.70
CA ASN A 51 3.18 13.43 -12.07
C ASN A 51 2.13 14.02 -11.11
N GLU A 52 1.26 14.90 -11.61
CA GLU A 52 0.21 15.55 -10.80
C GLU A 52 -0.78 14.57 -10.16
N LYS A 53 -0.94 13.37 -10.74
CA LYS A 53 -1.80 12.31 -10.20
C LYS A 53 -1.07 11.36 -9.26
N HIS A 54 0.21 11.59 -9.00
CA HIS A 54 0.97 10.96 -7.92
C HIS A 54 0.98 11.91 -6.72
N ILE A 55 0.04 11.70 -5.81
CA ILE A 55 -0.31 12.64 -4.75
C ILE A 55 0.30 12.14 -3.43
N THR A 56 1.11 12.97 -2.79
CA THR A 56 1.63 12.67 -1.45
C THR A 56 0.57 12.89 -0.37
N MET A 57 0.65 12.10 0.69
CA MET A 57 -0.23 12.22 1.85
C MET A 57 0.51 11.99 3.16
N SER A 58 -0.07 12.49 4.26
CA SER A 58 0.46 12.22 5.59
C SER A 58 0.06 10.83 6.09
N ALA A 59 0.84 10.28 7.03
CA ALA A 59 0.48 9.04 7.70
C ALA A 59 -0.89 9.11 8.41
N SER A 60 -1.27 10.31 8.89
CA SER A 60 -2.59 10.52 9.48
C SER A 60 -3.72 10.45 8.44
N MET A 61 -3.50 10.92 7.21
CA MET A 61 -4.47 10.73 6.12
C MET A 61 -4.49 9.27 5.64
N TYR A 62 -3.36 8.59 5.70
CA TYR A 62 -3.24 7.20 5.29
C TYR A 62 -4.03 6.25 6.19
N GLY A 63 -3.61 6.07 7.45
CA GLY A 63 -4.03 4.95 8.30
C GLY A 63 -4.51 5.30 9.71
N ASN A 64 -4.70 6.57 10.05
CA ASN A 64 -5.16 6.93 11.40
C ASN A 64 -6.64 6.59 11.61
N ALA A 65 -6.91 5.65 12.51
CA ALA A 65 -8.26 5.20 12.87
C ALA A 65 -9.19 6.32 13.41
N HIS A 66 -8.63 7.43 13.91
CA HIS A 66 -9.38 8.59 14.38
C HIS A 66 -9.56 9.68 13.31
N ASN A 67 -9.08 9.45 12.09
CA ASN A 67 -9.33 10.36 10.97
C ASN A 67 -10.71 10.08 10.35
N LYS A 68 -11.42 11.16 9.98
CA LYS A 68 -12.74 11.10 9.33
C LYS A 68 -12.71 10.52 7.91
N GLY A 69 -11.53 10.30 7.33
CA GLY A 69 -11.36 9.76 5.99
C GLY A 69 -9.99 9.15 5.77
N ALA A 70 -9.61 8.14 6.57
CA ALA A 70 -8.38 7.40 6.34
C ALA A 70 -8.42 6.68 4.97
N VAL A 71 -7.37 6.82 4.17
CA VAL A 71 -7.29 6.24 2.82
C VAL A 71 -7.37 4.72 2.85
N VAL A 72 -6.84 4.08 3.90
CA VAL A 72 -6.93 2.61 4.07
C VAL A 72 -8.37 2.09 4.04
N ASN A 73 -9.36 2.90 4.45
CA ASN A 73 -10.79 2.52 4.44
C ASN A 73 -11.42 2.54 3.03
N ASN A 74 -10.67 3.01 2.03
CA ASN A 74 -11.10 3.04 0.63
C ASN A 74 -10.36 2.00 -0.22
N LEU A 75 -9.51 1.16 0.39
CA LEU A 75 -8.84 0.07 -0.29
C LEU A 75 -9.81 -1.09 -0.51
N ASP A 76 -9.94 -1.54 -1.76
CA ASP A 76 -10.72 -2.74 -2.06
C ASP A 76 -9.90 -4.03 -1.85
N ILE A 77 -8.58 -3.97 -1.97
CA ILE A 77 -7.66 -5.10 -1.78
C ILE A 77 -6.35 -4.59 -1.18
N VAL A 78 -5.77 -5.35 -0.23
CA VAL A 78 -4.39 -5.19 0.22
C VAL A 78 -3.66 -6.53 0.18
N ILE A 79 -2.37 -6.50 -0.17
CA ILE A 79 -1.48 -7.67 -0.12
C ILE A 79 -0.46 -7.44 0.98
N LEU A 80 -0.43 -8.33 1.97
CA LEU A 80 0.42 -8.21 3.15
C LEU A 80 1.35 -9.43 3.27
N GLY A 81 2.55 -9.18 3.81
CA GLY A 81 3.46 -10.23 4.26
C GLY A 81 3.22 -10.60 5.73
N ALA A 82 3.74 -11.75 6.14
CA ALA A 82 3.73 -12.21 7.51
C ALA A 82 5.02 -12.96 7.82
N THR A 83 5.57 -12.81 9.03
CA THR A 83 6.62 -13.70 9.54
C THR A 83 5.99 -15.02 9.94
N GLU A 84 4.88 -14.97 10.67
CA GLU A 84 4.10 -16.13 11.10
C GLU A 84 2.59 -15.79 11.10
N ILE A 85 1.76 -16.83 10.98
CA ILE A 85 0.30 -16.75 11.12
C ILE A 85 -0.20 -17.98 11.87
N ASP A 86 -1.13 -17.79 12.80
CA ASP A 86 -1.73 -18.89 13.56
C ASP A 86 -3.07 -19.38 12.96
N THR A 87 -3.64 -20.44 13.53
CA THR A 87 -4.94 -21.00 13.08
C THR A 87 -6.15 -20.11 13.36
N ASN A 88 -5.97 -19.04 14.16
CA ASN A 88 -6.98 -18.01 14.40
C ASN A 88 -6.78 -16.79 13.49
N PHE A 89 -5.86 -16.88 12.51
CA PHE A 89 -5.50 -15.80 11.60
C PHE A 89 -4.87 -14.57 12.27
N ASN A 90 -4.29 -14.72 13.46
CA ASN A 90 -3.44 -13.68 14.03
C ASN A 90 -2.10 -13.66 13.28
N VAL A 91 -1.62 -12.46 12.93
CA VAL A 91 -0.42 -12.27 12.12
C VAL A 91 0.70 -11.66 12.97
N ASN A 92 1.88 -12.26 12.92
CA ASN A 92 3.12 -11.72 13.50
C ASN A 92 3.99 -11.12 12.38
N VAL A 93 4.39 -9.85 12.57
CA VAL A 93 5.37 -9.13 11.73
C VAL A 93 6.50 -8.50 12.55
N THR A 94 6.56 -8.77 13.86
CA THR A 94 7.46 -8.07 14.79
C THR A 94 8.64 -8.93 15.21
N THR A 95 8.41 -10.22 15.52
CA THR A 95 9.44 -11.10 16.05
C THR A 95 9.83 -12.21 15.08
N ALA A 96 11.10 -12.62 15.12
CA ALA A 96 11.60 -13.80 14.44
C ALA A 96 11.24 -15.09 15.21
N SER A 97 11.57 -16.25 14.62
CA SER A 97 11.30 -17.57 15.20
C SER A 97 12.01 -17.84 16.53
N ASP A 98 13.06 -17.07 16.86
CA ASP A 98 13.79 -17.14 18.12
C ASP A 98 13.29 -16.11 19.17
N GLY A 99 12.22 -15.37 18.86
CA GLY A 99 11.62 -14.35 19.72
C GLY A 99 12.32 -13.00 19.69
N THR A 100 13.37 -12.82 18.88
CA THR A 100 14.03 -11.52 18.73
C THR A 100 13.18 -10.55 17.91
N ILE A 101 13.21 -9.25 18.25
CA ILE A 101 12.55 -8.22 17.46
C ILE A 101 13.30 -8.04 16.14
N MET A 102 12.59 -8.20 15.02
CA MET A 102 13.17 -8.12 13.67
C MET A 102 12.48 -7.08 12.76
N GLY A 103 11.27 -6.65 13.10
CA GLY A 103 10.43 -5.82 12.23
C GLY A 103 9.63 -4.77 12.98
N GLY A 104 9.05 -3.85 12.21
CA GLY A 104 8.09 -2.87 12.72
C GLY A 104 6.65 -3.28 12.37
N SER A 105 5.69 -2.85 13.18
CA SER A 105 4.25 -3.06 12.90
C SER A 105 3.83 -2.49 11.53
N GLY A 106 4.42 -1.35 11.14
CA GLY A 106 4.05 -0.63 9.93
C GLY A 106 2.56 -0.27 9.90
N GLY A 107 2.01 -0.13 8.69
CA GLY A 107 0.56 0.01 8.46
C GLY A 107 -0.16 -1.33 8.24
N HIS A 108 0.42 -2.44 8.71
CA HIS A 108 -0.09 -3.79 8.46
C HIS A 108 -1.49 -3.96 9.03
N ALA A 109 -1.65 -3.74 10.34
CA ALA A 109 -2.95 -3.80 11.01
C ALA A 109 -3.92 -2.73 10.51
N ASP A 110 -3.45 -1.54 10.16
CA ASP A 110 -4.29 -0.43 9.68
C ASP A 110 -4.96 -0.79 8.34
N THR A 111 -4.17 -1.28 7.38
CA THR A 111 -4.67 -1.69 6.06
C THR A 111 -5.48 -2.97 6.11
N ALA A 112 -5.08 -3.94 6.96
CA ALA A 112 -5.86 -5.16 7.19
C ALA A 112 -7.24 -4.85 7.77
N ALA A 113 -7.35 -3.87 8.66
CA ALA A 113 -8.63 -3.46 9.24
C ALA A 113 -9.47 -2.59 8.29
N GLY A 114 -8.85 -1.74 7.48
CA GLY A 114 -9.54 -0.79 6.62
C GLY A 114 -9.98 -1.33 5.25
N SER A 115 -9.27 -2.32 4.71
CA SER A 115 -9.59 -2.90 3.39
C SER A 115 -10.82 -3.83 3.42
N LYS A 116 -11.43 -4.06 2.25
CA LYS A 116 -12.68 -4.83 2.08
C LYS A 116 -12.46 -6.31 1.79
#